data_AF-A0A8J4M6V5-F1
#
_entry.id   AF-A0A8J4M6V5-F1
#
_cell.length_a   1.000
_cell.length_b   1.000
_cell.length_c   1.000
_cell.angle_alpha   90.00
_cell.angle_beta   90.00
_cell.angle_gamma   90.00
#
_symmetry.space_group_name_H-M   'P 1'
#
loop_
_entity.id
_entity.type
_entity.pdbx_description
1 polymer ?
#
loop_
_entity_poly.entity_id
_entity_poly.type
_entity_poly.pdbx_seq_one_letter_code
_entity_poly.pdbx_strand_id
1 'polypeptide(L)'
;MISAPPPSAAALRAPAIVVHGLDHALAALAPGRAVLLLSGAAAGCFAGAPWWRALIARARAAYPATEMADLLDCADSPAAALAALRAGQPAIGLSEGCPARWRVAAAAAESGAVLFAKRPPALDLGLADRGALDPFSPRAARLIAAWLMTGPAPLR
;
A
#
# COMPACT_ATOMS: atom_id res chain seq x y z
N MET A 1 17.82 -13.44 -7.59
CA MET A 1 16.51 -12.95 -7.11
C MET A 1 15.77 -12.39 -8.31
N ILE A 2 14.68 -13.03 -8.73
CA ILE A 2 13.87 -12.52 -9.84
C ILE A 2 13.12 -11.31 -9.28
N SER A 3 13.45 -10.11 -9.78
CA SER A 3 12.67 -8.90 -9.47
C SER A 3 11.24 -9.14 -9.95
N ALA A 4 10.25 -8.93 -9.10
CA ALA A 4 8.86 -8.94 -9.55
C ALA A 4 8.71 -7.86 -10.64
N PRO A 5 7.88 -8.09 -11.68
CA PRO A 5 7.59 -7.05 -12.64
C PRO A 5 7.05 -5.81 -11.92
N PRO A 6 7.41 -4.60 -12.38
CA PRO A 6 6.88 -3.38 -11.78
C PRO A 6 5.34 -3.42 -11.80
N PRO A 7 4.67 -2.93 -10.73
CA PRO A 7 3.21 -2.94 -10.67
C PRO A 7 2.63 -2.18 -11.86
N SER A 8 1.52 -2.66 -12.40
CA SER A 8 0.85 -1.99 -13.51
C SER A 8 0.45 -0.56 -13.08
N ALA A 9 0.49 0.39 -14.01
CA ALA A 9 0.00 1.74 -13.75
C ALA A 9 -1.50 1.77 -13.41
N ALA A 10 -2.27 0.73 -13.79
CA ALA A 10 -3.67 0.56 -13.40
C ALA A 10 -3.78 0.18 -11.91
N ALA A 11 -3.00 -0.80 -11.45
CA ALA A 11 -2.99 -1.23 -10.05
C ALA A 11 -2.56 -0.10 -9.10
N LEU A 12 -1.60 0.74 -9.50
CA LEU A 12 -1.19 1.92 -8.72
C LEU A 12 -2.27 3.01 -8.62
N ARG A 13 -3.29 2.98 -9.48
CA ARG A 13 -4.44 3.90 -9.48
C ARG A 13 -5.72 3.27 -8.92
N ALA A 14 -5.67 2.00 -8.54
CA ALA A 14 -6.80 1.31 -7.94
C ALA A 14 -7.16 1.91 -6.58
N PRO A 15 -8.41 1.75 -6.10
CA PRO A 15 -8.80 2.19 -4.76
C PRO A 15 -7.86 1.62 -3.70
N ALA A 16 -7.38 2.49 -2.81
CA ALA A 16 -6.41 2.10 -1.80
C ALA A 16 -7.09 1.55 -0.54
N ILE A 17 -6.52 0.51 0.07
CA ILE A 17 -6.97 -0.02 1.36
C ILE A 17 -5.79 -0.05 2.32
N VAL A 18 -5.92 0.55 3.50
CA VAL A 18 -4.90 0.48 4.54
C VAL A 18 -4.95 -0.88 5.22
N VAL A 19 -3.81 -1.56 5.23
CA VAL A 19 -3.64 -2.87 5.86
C VAL A 19 -2.55 -2.81 6.94
N HIS A 20 -2.83 -3.43 8.08
CA HIS A 20 -1.94 -3.46 9.25
C HIS A 20 -1.33 -4.85 9.48
N GLY A 21 -1.75 -5.84 8.68
CA GLY A 21 -1.35 -7.24 8.81
C GLY A 21 -1.85 -8.09 7.66
N LEU A 22 -1.52 -9.37 7.68
CA LEU A 22 -1.87 -10.30 6.60
C LEU A 22 -3.38 -10.46 6.46
N ASP A 23 -4.12 -10.59 7.56
CA ASP A 23 -5.57 -10.80 7.52
C ASP A 23 -6.30 -9.63 6.83
N HIS A 24 -5.84 -8.41 7.06
CA HIS A 24 -6.35 -7.21 6.37
C HIS A 24 -6.07 -7.29 4.86
N ALA A 25 -4.86 -7.71 4.47
CA ALA A 25 -4.51 -7.87 3.06
C ALA A 25 -5.32 -8.97 2.38
N LEU A 26 -5.52 -10.11 3.04
CA LEU A 26 -6.34 -11.20 2.52
C LEU A 26 -7.80 -10.79 2.35
N ALA A 27 -8.36 -10.07 3.33
CA ALA A 27 -9.72 -9.52 3.24
C ALA A 27 -9.86 -8.50 2.10
N ALA A 28 -8.86 -7.61 1.92
CA ALA A 28 -8.84 -6.63 0.85
C ALA A 28 -8.78 -7.27 -0.55
N LEU A 29 -8.12 -8.43 -0.68
CA LEU A 29 -7.96 -9.15 -1.94
C LEU A 29 -9.11 -10.12 -2.26
N ALA A 30 -9.85 -10.58 -1.25
CA ALA A 30 -10.93 -11.55 -1.39
C ALA A 30 -11.96 -11.22 -2.50
N PRO A 31 -12.34 -9.95 -2.77
CA PRO A 31 -13.27 -9.62 -3.85
C PRO A 31 -12.72 -9.83 -5.26
N GLY A 32 -11.42 -10.10 -5.43
CA GLY A 32 -10.80 -10.31 -6.74
C GLY A 32 -10.78 -9.07 -7.64
N ARG A 33 -10.85 -7.87 -7.04
CA ARG A 33 -10.81 -6.58 -7.76
C ARG A 33 -9.42 -5.96 -7.66
N ALA A 34 -9.09 -5.10 -8.63
CA ALA A 34 -7.85 -4.35 -8.58
C ALA A 34 -7.77 -3.51 -7.29
N VAL A 35 -6.63 -3.56 -6.60
CA VAL A 35 -6.44 -2.88 -5.31
C VAL A 35 -5.02 -2.36 -5.14
N LEU A 36 -4.90 -1.20 -4.50
CA LEU A 36 -3.63 -0.70 -3.96
C LEU A 36 -3.59 -0.98 -2.46
N LEU A 37 -2.76 -1.93 -2.02
CA LEU A 37 -2.54 -2.14 -0.59
C LEU A 37 -1.63 -1.04 -0.07
N LEU A 38 -2.11 -0.26 0.89
CA LEU A 38 -1.38 0.82 1.53
C LEU A 38 -1.01 0.38 2.95
N SER A 39 0.23 0.57 3.36
CA SER A 39 0.60 0.32 4.76
C SER A 39 -0.10 1.32 5.70
N GLY A 40 -0.19 0.94 6.98
CA GLY A 40 -0.45 1.87 8.07
C GLY A 40 0.43 3.13 7.98
N ALA A 41 -0.06 4.24 8.55
CA ALA A 41 0.68 5.50 8.55
C ALA A 41 2.08 5.31 9.16
N ALA A 42 3.09 5.84 8.47
CA ALA A 42 4.51 5.74 8.87
C ALA A 42 5.06 4.31 9.07
N ALA A 43 4.42 3.26 8.54
CA ALA A 43 4.88 1.87 8.74
C ALA A 43 6.32 1.62 8.26
N GLY A 44 6.78 2.35 7.24
CA GLY A 44 8.17 2.30 6.80
C GLY A 44 9.18 2.74 7.87
N CYS A 45 8.76 3.56 8.84
CA CYS A 45 9.61 4.07 9.91
C CYS A 45 9.76 3.11 11.09
N PHE A 46 8.73 2.32 11.43
CA PHE A 46 8.74 1.46 12.62
C PHE A 46 8.70 -0.05 12.32
N ALA A 47 7.99 -0.48 11.27
CA ALA A 47 7.95 -1.89 10.87
C ALA A 47 8.98 -2.19 9.77
N GLY A 48 9.21 -1.21 8.90
CA GLY A 48 10.22 -1.25 7.86
C GLY A 48 9.83 -2.08 6.63
N ALA A 49 10.61 -1.92 5.57
CA ALA A 49 10.39 -2.58 4.29
C ALA A 49 10.46 -4.12 4.34
N PRO A 50 11.34 -4.79 5.13
CA PRO A 50 11.37 -6.25 5.20
C PRO A 50 10.03 -6.85 5.66
N TRP A 51 9.42 -6.27 6.69
CA TRP A 51 8.10 -6.69 7.16
C TRP A 51 7.05 -6.53 6.06
N TRP A 52 6.99 -5.35 5.44
CA TRP A 52 6.02 -5.06 4.38
C TRP A 52 6.16 -6.03 3.21
N ARG A 53 7.38 -6.26 2.73
CA ARG A 53 7.64 -7.19 1.63
C ARG A 53 7.23 -8.63 1.96
N ALA A 54 7.45 -9.08 3.20
CA ALA A 54 7.03 -10.41 3.63
C ALA A 54 5.50 -10.54 3.66
N LEU A 55 4.80 -9.52 4.14
CA LEU A 55 3.33 -9.45 4.11
C LEU A 55 2.80 -9.51 2.67
N ILE A 56 3.32 -8.65 1.79
CA ILE A 56 2.89 -8.58 0.39
C ILE A 56 3.18 -9.87 -0.37
N ALA A 57 4.33 -10.50 -0.13
CA ALA A 57 4.66 -11.79 -0.77
C ALA A 57 3.62 -12.87 -0.41
N ARG A 58 3.20 -12.94 0.86
CA ARG A 58 2.17 -13.88 1.32
C ARG A 58 0.79 -13.53 0.73
N ALA A 59 0.45 -12.25 0.65
CA ALA A 59 -0.80 -11.81 0.04
C ALA A 59 -0.87 -12.14 -1.46
N ARG A 60 0.22 -11.90 -2.21
CA ARG A 60 0.36 -12.28 -3.63
C ARG A 60 0.22 -13.79 -3.83
N ALA A 61 0.83 -14.58 -2.96
CA ALA A 61 0.74 -16.05 -3.03
C ALA A 61 -0.68 -16.57 -2.77
N ALA A 62 -1.45 -15.91 -1.88
CA ALA A 62 -2.83 -16.28 -1.61
C ALA A 62 -3.80 -15.88 -2.73
N TYR A 63 -3.51 -14.80 -3.46
CA TYR A 63 -4.36 -14.27 -4.53
C TYR A 63 -3.55 -13.97 -5.81
N PRO A 64 -3.00 -15.00 -6.50
CA PRO A 64 -2.07 -14.80 -7.61
C PRO A 64 -2.72 -14.17 -8.86
N ALA A 65 -4.04 -14.29 -9.01
CA ALA A 65 -4.79 -13.74 -10.14
C ALA A 65 -5.31 -12.31 -9.91
N THR A 66 -5.23 -11.78 -8.69
CA THR A 66 -5.75 -10.46 -8.36
C THR A 66 -4.75 -9.38 -8.75
N GLU A 67 -5.20 -8.39 -9.52
CA GLU A 67 -4.37 -7.23 -9.85
C GLU A 67 -4.08 -6.40 -8.59
N MET A 68 -2.83 -6.44 -8.11
CA MET A 68 -2.45 -5.80 -6.86
C MET A 68 -1.15 -5.00 -7.01
N ALA A 69 -1.20 -3.74 -6.56
CA ALA A 69 -0.04 -2.92 -6.24
C ALA A 69 0.07 -2.72 -4.72
N ASP A 70 1.22 -2.27 -4.26
CA ASP A 70 1.47 -2.02 -2.84
C ASP A 70 2.31 -0.76 -2.62
N LEU A 71 1.97 0.00 -1.58
CA LEU A 71 2.56 1.29 -1.23
C LEU A 71 2.97 1.30 0.24
N LEU A 72 4.28 1.44 0.50
CA LEU A 72 4.82 1.57 1.85
C LEU A 72 4.96 3.05 2.23
N ASP A 73 4.27 3.47 3.29
CA ASP A 73 4.35 4.84 3.78
C ASP A 73 5.56 5.06 4.68
N CYS A 74 6.46 5.94 4.24
CA CYS A 74 7.67 6.35 4.94
C CYS A 74 7.52 7.70 5.65
N ALA A 75 6.30 8.25 5.73
CA ALA A 75 6.00 9.54 6.34
C ALA A 75 6.92 10.65 5.83
N ASP A 76 7.73 11.27 6.70
CA ASP A 76 8.72 12.31 6.38
C ASP A 76 10.17 11.81 6.48
N SER A 77 10.39 10.50 6.62
CA SER A 77 11.71 9.90 6.82
C SER A 77 12.39 9.52 5.50
N PRO A 78 13.42 10.26 5.04
CA PRO A 78 14.18 9.88 3.86
C PRO A 78 15.00 8.61 4.09
N ALA A 79 15.39 8.33 5.34
CA ALA A 79 16.11 7.11 5.69
C ALA A 79 15.24 5.86 5.48
N ALA A 80 13.99 5.89 5.94
CA ALA A 80 13.02 4.81 5.72
C ALA A 80 12.75 4.61 4.22
N ALA A 81 12.54 5.70 3.48
CA ALA A 81 12.30 5.65 2.04
C ALA A 81 13.48 5.03 1.27
N LEU A 82 14.72 5.47 1.53
CA LEU A 82 15.90 4.90 0.89
C LEU A 82 16.12 3.43 1.27
N ALA A 83 15.82 3.04 2.52
CA ALA A 83 15.86 1.65 2.93
C ALA A 83 14.83 0.79 2.17
N ALA A 84 13.63 1.32 1.94
CA ALA A 84 12.60 0.66 1.15
C ALA A 84 13.01 0.50 -0.33
N LEU A 85 13.57 1.54 -0.95
CA LEU A 85 14.10 1.46 -2.32
C LEU A 85 15.21 0.41 -2.45
N ARG A 86 16.16 0.38 -1.50
CA ARG A 86 17.21 -0.66 -1.45
C ARG A 86 16.64 -2.07 -1.28
N ALA A 87 15.51 -2.19 -0.58
CA ALA A 87 14.78 -3.44 -0.46
C ALA A 87 13.96 -3.77 -1.72
N GLY A 88 14.00 -2.97 -2.79
CA GLY A 88 13.26 -3.22 -4.03
C GLY A 88 11.76 -2.95 -3.90
N GLN A 89 11.35 -2.03 -3.01
CA GLN A 89 9.96 -1.64 -2.87
C GLN A 89 9.49 -0.84 -4.09
N PRO A 90 8.45 -1.29 -4.82
CA PRO A 90 8.09 -0.68 -6.10
C PRO A 90 7.34 0.64 -5.98
N ALA A 91 6.65 0.89 -4.85
CA ALA A 91 6.06 2.19 -4.56
C ALA A 91 6.20 2.57 -3.09
N ILE A 92 6.58 3.83 -2.85
CA ILE A 92 6.82 4.41 -1.53
C ILE A 92 6.12 5.75 -1.39
N GLY A 93 5.60 6.03 -0.19
CA GLY A 93 5.05 7.32 0.19
C GLY A 93 6.10 8.13 0.96
N LEU A 94 6.35 9.37 0.53
CA LEU A 94 7.17 10.33 1.27
C LEU A 94 6.56 11.73 1.15
N SER A 95 6.30 12.32 2.31
CA SER A 95 5.70 13.64 2.47
C SER A 95 6.38 14.69 1.60
N GLU A 96 5.58 15.54 0.95
CA GLU A 96 6.05 16.73 0.23
C GLU A 96 6.89 17.66 1.11
N GLY A 97 6.65 17.68 2.42
CA GLY A 97 7.41 18.48 3.37
C GLY A 97 8.80 17.94 3.71
N CYS A 98 9.17 16.73 3.26
CA CYS A 98 10.49 16.16 3.56
C CYS A 98 11.60 16.93 2.82
N PRO A 99 12.56 17.58 3.51
CA PRO A 99 13.58 18.41 2.86
C PRO A 99 14.47 17.62 1.87
N ALA A 100 14.70 16.34 2.13
CA ALA A 100 15.51 15.46 1.29
C ALA A 100 14.71 14.71 0.22
N ARG A 101 13.43 15.06 0.00
CA ARG A 101 12.54 14.33 -0.92
C ARG A 101 13.09 14.24 -2.34
N TRP A 102 13.74 15.28 -2.83
CA TRP A 102 14.31 15.30 -4.19
C TRP A 102 15.39 14.22 -4.39
N ARG A 103 16.20 13.92 -3.35
CA ARG A 103 17.20 12.84 -3.42
C ARG A 103 16.54 11.48 -3.47
N VAL A 104 15.47 11.30 -2.70
CA VAL A 104 14.67 10.07 -2.73
C VAL A 104 13.99 9.91 -4.08
N ALA A 105 13.49 11.00 -4.68
CA ALA A 105 12.89 10.98 -6.01
C ALA A 105 13.88 10.55 -7.09
N ALA A 106 15.12 11.04 -7.05
CA ALA A 106 16.18 10.58 -7.95
C ALA A 106 16.46 9.08 -7.78
N ALA A 107 16.64 8.61 -6.54
CA ALA A 107 16.85 7.18 -6.27
C ALA A 107 15.67 6.30 -6.67
N ALA A 108 14.43 6.80 -6.53
CA ALA A 108 13.23 6.10 -6.98
C ALA A 108 13.21 5.98 -8.51
N ALA A 109 13.53 7.05 -9.23
CA ALA A 109 13.63 7.05 -10.69
C ALA A 109 14.71 6.07 -11.19
N GLU A 110 15.88 6.06 -10.56
CA GLU A 110 16.98 5.12 -10.87
C GLU A 110 16.58 3.64 -10.65
N SER A 111 15.74 3.37 -9.65
CA SER A 111 15.28 2.01 -9.32
C SER A 111 13.97 1.62 -10.01
N GLY A 112 13.35 2.52 -10.80
CA GLY A 112 12.05 2.29 -11.43
C GLY A 112 10.88 2.26 -10.43
N ALA A 113 11.08 2.75 -9.20
CA ALA A 113 10.05 2.83 -8.18
C ALA A 113 9.23 4.12 -8.31
N VAL A 114 7.98 4.06 -7.83
CA VAL A 114 7.05 5.18 -7.84
C VAL A 114 7.04 5.87 -6.48
N LEU A 115 7.24 7.20 -6.47
CA LEU A 115 7.23 8.01 -5.27
C LEU A 115 5.92 8.81 -5.15
N PHE A 116 5.07 8.42 -4.20
CA PHE A 116 3.85 9.13 -3.86
C PHE A 116 4.15 10.36 -3.00
N ALA A 117 3.69 11.52 -3.44
CA ALA A 117 3.84 12.78 -2.71
C ALA A 117 2.84 12.90 -1.55
N LYS A 118 1.65 12.33 -1.72
CA LYS A 118 0.58 12.28 -0.71
C LYS A 118 0.03 10.87 -0.64
N ARG A 119 -0.44 10.49 0.56
CA ARG A 119 -1.19 9.24 0.72
C ARG A 119 -2.48 9.34 -0.10
N PRO A 120 -2.80 8.34 -0.95
CA PRO A 120 -4.09 8.32 -1.63
C PRO A 120 -5.21 8.16 -0.59
N PRO A 121 -6.43 8.67 -0.85
CA PRO A 121 -7.59 8.35 -0.04
C PRO A 121 -7.76 6.82 0.03
N ALA A 122 -7.97 6.30 1.24
CA ALA A 122 -7.99 4.87 1.49
C ALA A 122 -9.05 4.48 2.53
N LEU A 123 -9.63 3.30 2.36
CA LEU A 123 -10.40 2.64 3.41
C LEU A 123 -9.42 2.04 4.42
N ASP A 124 -9.49 2.46 5.68
CA ASP A 124 -8.62 1.91 6.73
C ASP A 124 -9.32 0.82 7.55
N LEU A 125 -8.87 -0.43 7.38
CA LEU A 125 -9.46 -1.58 8.06
C LEU A 125 -9.15 -1.63 9.58
N GLY A 126 -8.13 -0.90 10.04
CA GLY A 126 -7.84 -0.74 11.46
C GLY A 126 -8.64 0.39 12.13
N LEU A 127 -9.23 1.30 11.34
CA LEU A 127 -9.91 2.50 11.82
C LEU A 127 -11.36 2.64 11.35
N ALA A 128 -11.95 1.64 10.67
CA ALA A 128 -13.31 1.71 10.15
C ALA A 128 -14.37 1.75 11.27
N ASP A 129 -14.52 2.94 11.85
CA ASP A 129 -15.51 3.47 12.79
C ASP A 129 -16.13 2.49 13.80
N ARG A 130 -15.62 2.58 15.05
CA ARG A 130 -16.09 2.00 16.34
C ARG A 130 -15.39 0.74 16.89
N GLY A 131 -14.14 0.50 16.50
CA GLY A 131 -13.31 -0.60 17.01
C GLY A 131 -12.66 -1.36 15.85
N ALA A 132 -11.64 -2.17 16.14
CA ALA A 132 -11.00 -3.00 15.13
C ALA A 132 -12.08 -3.86 14.44
N LEU A 133 -12.28 -3.68 13.12
CA LEU A 133 -13.14 -4.56 12.36
C LEU A 133 -12.44 -5.91 12.25
N ASP A 134 -13.13 -6.99 12.60
CA ASP A 134 -12.72 -8.32 12.16
C ASP A 134 -12.71 -8.31 10.61
N PRO A 135 -11.55 -8.49 9.97
CA PRO A 135 -11.40 -8.43 8.52
C PRO A 135 -12.26 -9.47 7.79
N PHE A 136 -12.59 -10.57 8.46
CA PHE A 136 -13.39 -11.66 7.90
C PHE A 136 -14.88 -11.54 8.21
N SER A 137 -15.29 -10.46 8.89
CA SER A 137 -16.70 -10.23 9.17
C SER A 137 -17.49 -9.89 7.90
N PRO A 138 -18.78 -10.26 7.82
CA PRO A 138 -19.65 -9.87 6.70
C PRO A 138 -19.74 -8.35 6.51
N ARG A 139 -19.58 -7.58 7.59
CA ARG A 139 -19.54 -6.11 7.54
C ARG A 139 -18.28 -5.62 6.82
N ALA A 140 -17.10 -6.13 7.18
CA ALA A 140 -15.85 -5.76 6.53
C ALA A 140 -15.90 -6.12 5.03
N ALA A 141 -16.36 -7.33 4.69
CA ALA A 141 -16.49 -7.76 3.30
C ALA A 141 -17.36 -6.81 2.45
N ARG A 142 -18.51 -6.35 2.98
CA ARG A 142 -19.39 -5.40 2.29
C ARG A 142 -18.73 -4.03 2.12
N LEU A 143 -18.06 -3.52 3.15
CA LEU A 143 -17.36 -2.23 3.09
C LEU A 143 -16.22 -2.26 2.07
N ILE A 144 -15.41 -3.32 2.09
CA ILE A 144 -14.32 -3.54 1.12
C ILE A 144 -14.89 -3.60 -0.29
N ALA A 145 -15.91 -4.44 -0.53
CA ALA A 145 -16.51 -4.56 -1.85
C ALA A 145 -17.08 -3.23 -2.35
N ALA A 146 -17.80 -2.49 -1.51
CA ALA A 146 -18.32 -1.17 -1.86
C ALA A 146 -17.20 -0.19 -2.21
N TRP A 147 -16.17 -0.11 -1.38
CA TRP A 147 -15.01 0.77 -1.60
C TRP A 147 -14.27 0.46 -2.91
N LEU A 148 -14.04 -0.82 -3.21
CA LEU A 148 -13.36 -1.24 -4.43
C LEU A 148 -14.20 -1.01 -5.70
N MET A 149 -15.52 -0.86 -5.58
CA MET A 149 -16.40 -0.53 -6.71
C MET A 149 -16.51 0.98 -6.96
N THR A 150 -16.66 1.77 -5.89
CA THR A 150 -16.94 3.20 -6.01
C THR A 150 -15.68 4.05 -5.93
N GLY A 151 -14.59 3.52 -5.36
CA GLY A 151 -13.42 4.29 -4.97
C GLY A 151 -13.75 5.33 -3.89
N PRO A 152 -12.76 6.17 -3.51
CA PRO A 152 -13.06 7.41 -2.83
C PRO A 152 -14.00 8.25 -3.69
N ALA A 153 -15.06 8.82 -3.10
CA ALA A 153 -15.84 9.84 -3.79
C ALA A 153 -14.89 10.93 -4.31
N PRO A 154 -15.06 11.43 -5.55
CA PRO A 154 -14.19 12.48 -6.08
C PRO A 154 -14.26 13.67 -5.11
N LEU A 155 -13.08 14.10 -4.65
CA LEU A 155 -12.95 15.30 -3.81
C LEU A 155 -13.57 16.47 -4.59
N ARG A 156 -14.64 17.05 -4.04
CA ARG A 156 -15.25 18.30 -4.54
C ARG A 156 -14.38 19.49 -4.13
#